data_AF-A0A524NJG2-F1
#
_entry.id   AF-A0A524NJG2-F1
#
_cell.length_a   1.000
_cell.length_b   1.000
_cell.length_c   1.000
_cell.angle_alpha   90.00
_cell.angle_beta   90.00
_cell.angle_gamma   90.00
#
_symmetry.space_group_name_H-M   'P 1'
#
loop_
_entity.id
_entity.type
_entity.pdbx_description
1 polymer ?
#
loop_
_entity_poly.entity_id
_entity_poly.type
_entity_poly.pdbx_seq_one_letter_code
_entity_poly.pdbx_strand_id
1 'polypeptide(L)'
;GMLSIGIGTSSALSMTIPHPVPINEGKIILNCAALPGKWEYEPPIWNTGSLVKWFHDQMDEASSSYEEMLYRADQIQAGANGLIALPYFSGAGSPRWNPGLSGGFYGLNLTHQRIHFLRAIMESIAYEIRLNIESIENSGVAVTRIILSGGASQNSVLCQIIADVLQKPVQIFTGAESSTWGLYCLIRKQLDDNLSIEEIHKSLNLQFISLVPYPEKKLVYNETYRKYLELGDALSKLNLKKNIMAIIREGENAREILKDIAHSGRSLPCFCTESVYTTEAIFKGAKRFKDQKNISGQLPLIIAFTASYEDRQQLKNYTGLGDYREGLLAVKSDIERLSRKDGPYHDLDVIVHLDHAQPSADLWILEENGDFISSVMWDCSHYSMDDNISMMKTFTRENKSKFLIEGAVDEIYNYNAKNVRSGIIDQITDPELAEKYYHETGCDLIVANLGTEHRRTEGTVEYHRKAAREITSRIGRKLVLHGTSSLDEKDFLGLADDGIVKVNLWGKLESQPGMMIAGNLIRNLENILPSDQINQLIGAGLLNEKMKELSYRPSIHYLTEKYRRDEIYLPAATEIITKIYHTLY
;
A
#
# COMPACT_ATOMS: atom_id res chain seq x y z
N GLY A 1 -34.81 4.38 -5.04
CA GLY A 1 -34.45 4.18 -6.45
C GLY A 1 -34.81 2.77 -6.88
N MET A 2 -35.02 2.57 -8.18
CA MET A 2 -35.23 1.25 -8.77
C MET A 2 -33.89 0.63 -9.13
N LEU A 3 -33.59 -0.55 -8.60
CA LEU A 3 -32.39 -1.31 -8.88
C LEU A 3 -32.73 -2.43 -9.87
N SER A 4 -32.02 -2.45 -10.99
CA SER A 4 -32.04 -3.56 -11.94
C SER A 4 -30.85 -4.48 -11.65
N ILE A 5 -31.06 -5.79 -11.69
CA ILE A 5 -30.01 -6.80 -11.51
C ILE A 5 -30.09 -7.74 -12.70
N GLY A 6 -29.16 -7.56 -13.64
CA GLY A 6 -28.98 -8.50 -14.75
C GLY A 6 -28.18 -9.69 -14.25
N ILE A 7 -28.81 -10.86 -14.09
CA ILE A 7 -28.18 -12.10 -13.61
C ILE A 7 -27.95 -13.02 -14.82
N GLY A 8 -26.68 -13.18 -15.20
CA GLY A 8 -26.22 -14.07 -16.26
C GLY A 8 -25.06 -14.94 -15.79
N THR A 9 -24.04 -15.14 -16.64
CA THR A 9 -22.78 -15.79 -16.27
C THR A 9 -22.11 -15.07 -15.09
N SER A 10 -22.09 -13.75 -15.18
CA SER A 10 -21.83 -12.77 -14.12
C SER A 10 -23.11 -11.97 -13.88
N SER A 11 -23.12 -11.14 -12.83
CA SER A 11 -24.22 -10.19 -12.61
C SER A 11 -23.73 -8.77 -12.60
N ALA A 12 -24.56 -7.86 -13.10
CA ALA A 12 -24.39 -6.43 -12.93
C ALA A 12 -25.64 -5.87 -12.27
N LEU A 13 -25.43 -5.16 -11.16
CA LEU A 13 -26.44 -4.32 -10.55
C LEU A 13 -26.39 -2.97 -11.26
N SER A 14 -27.54 -2.34 -11.49
CA SER A 14 -27.64 -1.05 -12.16
C SER A 14 -28.69 -0.21 -11.43
N MET A 15 -28.30 0.97 -10.95
CA MET A 15 -29.22 1.93 -10.35
C MET A 15 -28.98 3.35 -10.85
N THR A 16 -29.96 3.90 -11.55
CA THR A 16 -29.93 5.30 -11.97
C THR A 16 -30.21 6.25 -10.81
N ILE A 17 -29.38 7.28 -10.66
CA ILE A 17 -29.48 8.33 -9.64
C ILE A 17 -29.48 9.74 -10.28
N PRO A 18 -30.11 10.75 -9.64
CA PRO A 18 -30.30 12.07 -10.25
C PRO A 18 -29.07 12.99 -10.22
N HIS A 19 -28.09 12.71 -9.37
CA HIS A 19 -26.85 13.48 -9.24
C HIS A 19 -25.76 12.53 -8.71
N PRO A 20 -24.47 12.80 -8.99
CA PRO A 20 -23.40 11.94 -8.53
C PRO A 20 -23.31 12.02 -7.01
N VAL A 21 -23.34 10.87 -6.35
CA VAL A 21 -23.11 10.77 -4.90
C VAL A 21 -21.78 10.04 -4.72
N PRO A 22 -20.73 10.70 -4.21
CA PRO A 22 -19.45 10.04 -3.97
C PRO A 22 -19.63 8.90 -2.97
N ILE A 23 -19.18 7.70 -3.32
CA ILE A 23 -19.10 6.57 -2.40
C ILE A 23 -17.67 6.51 -1.87
N ASN A 24 -17.53 6.53 -0.54
CA ASN A 24 -16.23 6.36 0.11
C ASN A 24 -15.58 5.04 -0.35
N GLU A 25 -14.27 5.08 -0.61
CA GLU A 25 -13.39 3.92 -0.80
C GLU A 25 -13.51 3.14 -2.13
N GLY A 26 -14.09 3.71 -3.19
CA GLY A 26 -14.08 3.06 -4.52
C GLY A 26 -14.86 1.72 -4.58
N LYS A 27 -15.79 1.50 -3.63
CA LYS A 27 -16.53 0.25 -3.48
C LYS A 27 -17.51 -0.04 -4.61
N ILE A 28 -18.11 0.98 -5.24
CA ILE A 28 -19.07 0.81 -6.34
C ILE A 28 -18.68 1.76 -7.47
N ILE A 29 -18.81 1.28 -8.71
CA ILE A 29 -18.56 2.09 -9.92
C ILE A 29 -19.70 3.11 -10.07
N LEU A 30 -19.34 4.37 -10.30
CA LEU A 30 -20.27 5.46 -10.64
C LEU A 30 -20.00 5.92 -12.08
N ASN A 31 -20.98 5.71 -12.95
CA ASN A 31 -20.93 6.05 -14.37
C ASN A 31 -21.89 7.21 -14.70
N CYS A 32 -21.65 7.88 -15.82
CA CYS A 32 -22.68 8.70 -16.46
C CYS A 32 -23.76 7.76 -17.02
N ALA A 33 -25.02 7.99 -16.69
CA ALA A 33 -26.10 7.16 -17.24
C ALA A 33 -26.34 7.50 -18.72
N ALA A 34 -26.95 6.58 -19.46
CA ALA A 34 -27.42 6.84 -20.82
C ALA A 34 -28.48 7.95 -20.91
N LEU A 35 -29.15 8.25 -19.79
CA LEU A 35 -30.11 9.35 -19.67
C LEU A 35 -29.37 10.66 -19.38
N PRO A 36 -29.55 11.72 -20.21
CA PRO A 36 -28.92 13.01 -19.98
C PRO A 36 -29.16 13.56 -18.58
N GLY A 37 -28.10 14.02 -17.92
CA GLY A 37 -28.15 14.59 -16.57
C GLY A 37 -28.39 13.57 -15.46
N LYS A 38 -28.30 12.27 -15.74
CA LYS A 38 -28.39 11.19 -14.75
C LYS A 38 -27.07 10.44 -14.62
N TRP A 39 -26.94 9.75 -13.51
CA TRP A 39 -25.77 8.93 -13.16
C TRP A 39 -26.22 7.52 -12.83
N GLU A 40 -25.30 6.58 -12.82
CA GLU A 40 -25.60 5.16 -12.64
C GLU A 40 -24.58 4.51 -11.72
N TYR A 41 -25.07 3.82 -10.69
CA TYR A 41 -24.25 2.85 -9.98
C TYR A 41 -24.28 1.52 -10.71
N GLU A 42 -23.09 0.97 -10.94
CA GLU A 42 -22.93 -0.30 -11.62
C GLU A 42 -21.99 -1.26 -10.86
N PRO A 43 -22.40 -1.84 -9.71
CA PRO A 43 -21.59 -2.84 -9.04
C PRO A 43 -21.62 -4.20 -9.78
N PRO A 44 -20.47 -4.71 -10.26
CA PRO A 44 -20.41 -6.01 -10.89
C PRO A 44 -20.08 -7.13 -9.91
N ILE A 45 -20.67 -8.30 -10.14
CA ILE A 45 -20.39 -9.57 -9.46
C ILE A 45 -19.92 -10.58 -10.52
N TRP A 46 -18.66 -11.01 -10.45
CA TRP A 46 -18.05 -11.82 -11.52
C TRP A 46 -18.63 -13.22 -11.66
N ASN A 47 -19.02 -13.84 -10.54
CA ASN A 47 -19.39 -15.24 -10.49
C ASN A 47 -20.81 -15.40 -9.97
N THR A 48 -21.78 -15.59 -10.87
CA THR A 48 -23.18 -15.90 -10.50
C THR A 48 -23.67 -17.15 -11.23
N GLY A 49 -24.27 -17.03 -12.41
CA GLY A 49 -24.72 -18.19 -13.19
C GLY A 49 -23.57 -19.13 -13.57
N SER A 50 -22.36 -18.60 -13.73
CA SER A 50 -21.14 -19.41 -13.93
C SER A 50 -20.88 -20.39 -12.78
N LEU A 51 -21.20 -20.06 -11.53
CA LEU A 51 -21.00 -20.98 -10.39
C LEU A 51 -22.01 -22.13 -10.40
N VAL A 52 -23.26 -21.84 -10.75
CA VAL A 52 -24.30 -22.86 -10.87
C VAL A 52 -23.95 -23.80 -12.03
N LYS A 53 -23.50 -23.25 -13.16
CA LYS A 53 -22.98 -24.03 -14.28
C LYS A 53 -21.74 -24.85 -13.91
N TRP A 54 -20.79 -24.25 -13.19
CA TRP A 54 -19.59 -24.94 -12.73
C TRP A 54 -19.95 -26.13 -11.83
N PHE A 55 -20.90 -25.96 -10.91
CA PHE A 55 -21.36 -27.06 -10.07
C PHE A 55 -22.00 -28.19 -10.90
N HIS A 56 -22.89 -27.84 -11.83
CA HIS A 56 -23.51 -28.81 -12.75
C HIS A 56 -22.43 -29.59 -13.53
N ASP A 57 -21.47 -28.88 -14.12
CA ASP A 57 -20.48 -29.47 -15.00
C ASP A 57 -19.38 -30.26 -14.27
N GLN A 58 -19.06 -29.92 -13.02
CA GLN A 58 -17.91 -30.46 -12.28
C GLN A 58 -18.26 -31.35 -11.10
N MET A 59 -19.44 -31.16 -10.50
CA MET A 59 -19.83 -31.84 -9.27
C MET A 59 -21.05 -32.73 -9.48
N ASP A 60 -22.04 -32.28 -10.25
CA ASP A 60 -23.31 -33.00 -10.37
C ASP A 60 -23.20 -34.33 -11.14
N GLU A 61 -24.24 -35.16 -11.03
CA GLU A 61 -24.29 -36.43 -11.74
C GLU A 61 -24.44 -36.20 -13.25
N ALA A 62 -23.70 -36.97 -14.06
CA ALA A 62 -23.70 -36.79 -15.52
C ALA A 62 -25.07 -37.00 -16.20
N SER A 63 -26.07 -37.51 -15.49
CA SER A 63 -27.41 -37.83 -16.01
C SER A 63 -28.53 -36.93 -15.48
N SER A 64 -28.29 -36.02 -14.54
CA SER A 64 -29.34 -35.12 -14.02
C SER A 64 -29.60 -33.96 -14.98
N SER A 65 -30.87 -33.58 -15.15
CA SER A 65 -31.21 -32.34 -15.85
C SER A 65 -30.98 -31.14 -14.93
N TYR A 66 -30.79 -29.95 -15.51
CA TYR A 66 -30.60 -28.71 -14.75
C TYR A 66 -31.81 -28.43 -13.84
N GLU A 67 -33.02 -28.71 -14.31
CA GLU A 67 -34.26 -28.55 -13.55
C GLU A 67 -34.32 -29.49 -12.36
N GLU A 68 -33.93 -30.77 -12.53
CA GLU A 68 -33.89 -31.74 -11.42
C GLU A 68 -32.87 -31.31 -10.36
N MET A 69 -31.69 -30.87 -10.79
CA MET A 69 -30.65 -30.35 -9.92
C MET A 69 -31.17 -29.15 -9.10
N LEU A 70 -31.82 -28.18 -9.73
CA LEU A 70 -32.40 -27.02 -9.05
C LEU A 70 -33.53 -27.41 -8.09
N TYR A 71 -34.40 -28.34 -8.49
CA TYR A 71 -35.47 -28.85 -7.64
C TYR A 71 -34.92 -29.48 -6.36
N ARG A 72 -33.86 -30.30 -6.47
CA ARG A 72 -33.21 -30.92 -5.30
C ARG A 72 -32.55 -29.88 -4.38
N ALA A 73 -31.97 -28.81 -4.94
CA ALA A 73 -31.42 -27.71 -4.15
C ALA A 73 -32.50 -26.91 -3.41
N ASP A 74 -33.70 -26.81 -3.98
CA ASP A 74 -34.84 -26.17 -3.33
C ASP A 74 -35.32 -26.94 -2.09
N GLN A 75 -35.16 -28.28 -2.07
CA GLN A 75 -35.52 -29.11 -0.91
C GLN A 75 -34.57 -28.95 0.28
N ILE A 76 -33.40 -28.33 0.09
CA ILE A 76 -32.46 -28.06 1.19
C ILE A 76 -32.94 -26.82 1.97
N GLN A 77 -32.97 -26.95 3.30
CA GLN A 77 -33.37 -25.87 4.19
C GLN A 77 -32.45 -24.64 4.04
N ALA A 78 -33.02 -23.47 4.29
CA ALA A 78 -32.29 -22.20 4.26
C ALA A 78 -31.06 -22.25 5.18
N GLY A 79 -29.94 -21.72 4.68
CA GLY A 79 -28.64 -21.75 5.35
C GLY A 79 -27.84 -23.03 5.10
N ALA A 80 -28.30 -23.89 4.18
CA ALA A 80 -27.62 -25.10 3.71
C ALA A 80 -27.05 -25.99 4.84
N ASN A 81 -27.76 -26.09 5.97
CA ASN A 81 -27.32 -26.81 7.18
C ASN A 81 -25.97 -26.34 7.77
N GLY A 82 -25.63 -25.07 7.58
CA GLY A 82 -24.41 -24.44 8.09
C GLY A 82 -23.25 -24.40 7.09
N LEU A 83 -23.42 -24.97 5.89
CA LEU A 83 -22.44 -24.87 4.81
C LEU A 83 -22.51 -23.49 4.15
N ILE A 84 -21.39 -22.76 4.14
CA ILE A 84 -21.28 -21.45 3.50
C ILE A 84 -20.35 -21.57 2.29
N ALA A 85 -20.81 -21.13 1.13
CA ALA A 85 -19.98 -20.99 -0.06
C ALA A 85 -19.40 -19.58 -0.16
N LEU A 86 -18.17 -19.49 -0.67
CA LEU A 86 -17.48 -18.26 -1.02
C LEU A 86 -17.40 -18.20 -2.55
N PRO A 87 -18.06 -17.24 -3.21
CA PRO A 87 -18.31 -17.30 -4.65
C PRO A 87 -17.11 -16.87 -5.52
N TYR A 88 -15.95 -16.58 -4.94
CA TYR A 88 -14.81 -15.91 -5.60
C TYR A 88 -13.97 -16.83 -6.50
N PHE A 89 -14.60 -17.68 -7.31
CA PHE A 89 -13.92 -18.68 -8.17
C PHE A 89 -13.10 -18.02 -9.28
N SER A 90 -13.31 -16.72 -9.54
CA SER A 90 -12.51 -15.91 -10.47
C SER A 90 -12.14 -14.55 -9.86
N GLY A 91 -11.92 -14.51 -8.54
CA GLY A 91 -11.73 -13.25 -7.80
C GLY A 91 -13.05 -12.62 -7.36
N ALA A 92 -12.96 -11.59 -6.52
CA ALA A 92 -14.11 -10.83 -6.05
C ALA A 92 -14.27 -9.51 -6.81
N GLY A 93 -15.51 -9.23 -7.21
CA GLY A 93 -15.93 -7.93 -7.76
C GLY A 93 -16.32 -6.96 -6.66
N SER A 94 -17.29 -6.10 -6.95
CA SER A 94 -17.79 -5.14 -5.96
C SER A 94 -18.49 -5.86 -4.79
N PRO A 95 -18.37 -5.33 -3.55
CA PRO A 95 -17.59 -4.15 -3.15
C PRO A 95 -16.16 -4.48 -2.70
N ARG A 96 -15.70 -5.74 -2.80
CA ARG A 96 -14.40 -6.16 -2.27
C ARG A 96 -13.21 -5.85 -3.18
N TRP A 97 -13.41 -5.82 -4.49
CA TRP A 97 -12.38 -5.53 -5.50
C TRP A 97 -11.07 -6.28 -5.30
N ASN A 98 -11.16 -7.58 -5.01
CA ASN A 98 -10.00 -8.38 -4.69
C ASN A 98 -9.87 -9.54 -5.69
N PRO A 99 -9.06 -9.38 -6.76
CA PRO A 99 -8.85 -10.42 -7.75
C PRO A 99 -8.07 -11.62 -7.19
N GLY A 100 -7.42 -11.49 -6.03
CA GLY A 100 -6.71 -12.58 -5.38
C GLY A 100 -7.63 -13.54 -4.62
N LEU A 101 -8.84 -13.11 -4.23
CA LEU A 101 -9.80 -13.96 -3.52
C LEU A 101 -10.11 -15.23 -4.32
N SER A 102 -10.18 -16.35 -3.62
CA SER A 102 -10.49 -17.65 -4.19
C SER A 102 -11.79 -18.19 -3.61
N GLY A 103 -12.47 -19.01 -4.39
CA GLY A 103 -13.69 -19.69 -3.96
C GLY A 103 -13.40 -20.78 -2.93
N GLY A 104 -14.41 -21.14 -2.15
CA GLY A 104 -14.28 -22.16 -1.12
C GLY A 104 -15.58 -22.46 -0.40
N PHE A 105 -15.52 -23.44 0.50
CA PHE A 105 -16.65 -23.83 1.35
C PHE A 105 -16.19 -23.88 2.81
N TYR A 106 -17.04 -23.39 3.70
CA TYR A 106 -16.81 -23.40 5.15
C TYR A 106 -17.98 -24.08 5.87
N GLY A 107 -17.70 -24.79 6.96
CA GLY A 107 -18.72 -25.47 7.77
C GLY A 107 -19.08 -26.90 7.31
N LEU A 108 -18.29 -27.49 6.41
CA LEU A 108 -18.51 -28.85 5.91
C LEU A 108 -18.46 -29.89 7.05
N ASN A 109 -19.40 -30.83 7.02
CA ASN A 109 -19.51 -31.95 7.95
C ASN A 109 -20.20 -33.15 7.25
N LEU A 110 -20.26 -34.30 7.92
CA LEU A 110 -20.73 -35.57 7.35
C LEU A 110 -22.23 -35.62 6.96
N THR A 111 -23.06 -34.67 7.39
CA THR A 111 -24.49 -34.63 7.01
C THR A 111 -24.70 -33.96 5.66
N HIS A 112 -23.71 -33.22 5.17
CA HIS A 112 -23.79 -32.52 3.89
C HIS A 112 -23.67 -33.49 2.73
N GLN A 113 -24.64 -33.42 1.84
CA GLN A 113 -24.64 -34.10 0.55
C GLN A 113 -24.22 -33.12 -0.55
N ARG A 114 -23.87 -33.66 -1.72
CA ARG A 114 -23.49 -32.86 -2.90
C ARG A 114 -24.42 -31.67 -3.15
N ILE A 115 -25.73 -31.88 -3.04
CA ILE A 115 -26.72 -30.83 -3.31
C ILE A 115 -26.69 -29.65 -2.31
N HIS A 116 -26.16 -29.85 -1.10
CA HIS A 116 -25.97 -28.76 -0.14
C HIS A 116 -24.96 -27.73 -0.65
N PHE A 117 -23.96 -28.16 -1.42
CA PHE A 117 -22.99 -27.25 -2.02
C PHE A 117 -23.63 -26.33 -3.05
N LEU A 118 -24.54 -26.86 -3.88
CA LEU A 118 -25.31 -26.03 -4.81
C LEU A 118 -26.20 -25.03 -4.07
N ARG A 119 -26.90 -25.49 -3.02
CA ARG A 119 -27.69 -24.60 -2.18
C ARG A 119 -26.84 -23.48 -1.59
N ALA A 120 -25.68 -23.81 -1.02
CA ALA A 120 -24.74 -22.85 -0.46
C ALA A 120 -24.20 -21.86 -1.53
N ILE A 121 -23.92 -22.33 -2.75
CA ILE A 121 -23.54 -21.47 -3.90
C ILE A 121 -24.65 -20.46 -4.19
N MET A 122 -25.91 -20.91 -4.32
CA MET A 122 -27.04 -20.03 -4.63
C MET A 122 -27.29 -19.01 -3.52
N GLU A 123 -27.16 -19.42 -2.26
CA GLU A 123 -27.22 -18.52 -1.10
C GLU A 123 -26.09 -17.49 -1.10
N SER A 124 -24.85 -17.88 -1.47
CA SER A 124 -23.72 -16.96 -1.56
C SER A 124 -23.87 -15.90 -2.66
N ILE A 125 -24.51 -16.24 -3.78
CA ILE A 125 -24.85 -15.28 -4.84
C ILE A 125 -25.84 -14.24 -4.29
N ALA A 126 -26.85 -14.68 -3.53
CA ALA A 126 -27.80 -13.78 -2.89
C ALA A 126 -27.13 -12.91 -1.81
N TYR A 127 -26.14 -13.44 -1.07
CA TYR A 127 -25.34 -12.66 -0.12
C TYR A 127 -24.49 -11.58 -0.81
N GLU A 128 -23.86 -11.87 -1.95
CA GLU A 128 -23.13 -10.85 -2.72
C GLU A 128 -24.06 -9.76 -3.25
N ILE A 129 -25.26 -10.12 -3.72
CA ILE A 129 -26.27 -9.13 -4.13
C ILE A 129 -26.68 -8.26 -2.94
N ARG A 130 -26.95 -8.86 -1.78
CA ARG A 130 -27.28 -8.13 -0.55
C ARG A 130 -26.16 -7.17 -0.15
N LEU A 131 -24.92 -7.62 -0.17
CA LEU A 131 -23.76 -6.82 0.18
C LEU A 131 -23.61 -5.59 -0.74
N ASN A 132 -23.82 -5.75 -2.04
CA ASN A 132 -23.79 -4.64 -2.98
C ASN A 132 -24.96 -3.67 -2.78
N ILE A 133 -26.16 -4.17 -2.47
CA ILE A 133 -27.32 -3.33 -2.13
C ILE A 133 -27.05 -2.52 -0.86
N GLU A 134 -26.55 -3.16 0.20
CA GLU A 134 -26.18 -2.47 1.44
C GLU A 134 -25.10 -1.40 1.18
N SER A 135 -24.14 -1.67 0.29
CA SER A 135 -23.14 -0.68 -0.11
C SER A 135 -23.73 0.52 -0.88
N ILE A 136 -24.77 0.31 -1.71
CA ILE A 136 -25.51 1.40 -2.35
C ILE A 136 -26.31 2.19 -1.30
N GLU A 137 -27.01 1.51 -0.40
CA GLU A 137 -27.85 2.15 0.62
C GLU A 137 -27.01 2.96 1.62
N ASN A 138 -25.78 2.50 1.93
CA ASN A 138 -24.80 3.24 2.74
C ASN A 138 -24.32 4.54 2.08
N SER A 139 -24.51 4.73 0.77
CA SER A 139 -24.27 6.02 0.11
C SER A 139 -25.40 7.02 0.35
N GLY A 140 -26.41 6.68 1.15
CA GLY A 140 -27.61 7.49 1.38
C GLY A 140 -28.69 7.34 0.31
N VAL A 141 -28.54 6.40 -0.64
CA VAL A 141 -29.55 6.17 -1.69
C VAL A 141 -30.36 4.91 -1.40
N ALA A 142 -31.63 5.09 -1.02
CA ALA A 142 -32.51 3.98 -0.68
C ALA A 142 -32.89 3.12 -1.91
N VAL A 143 -32.81 1.79 -1.80
CA VAL A 143 -33.29 0.86 -2.83
C VAL A 143 -34.73 0.46 -2.52
N THR A 144 -35.67 0.92 -3.34
CA THR A 144 -37.12 0.81 -3.09
C THR A 144 -37.81 -0.25 -3.94
N ARG A 145 -37.18 -0.66 -5.05
CA ARG A 145 -37.71 -1.66 -5.98
C ARG A 145 -36.55 -2.42 -6.61
N ILE A 146 -36.66 -3.74 -6.68
CA ILE A 146 -35.62 -4.64 -7.20
C ILE A 146 -36.19 -5.44 -8.36
N ILE A 147 -35.54 -5.37 -9.51
CA ILE A 147 -35.92 -6.08 -10.72
C ILE A 147 -34.79 -7.03 -11.11
N LEU A 148 -35.11 -8.31 -11.30
CA LEU A 148 -34.21 -9.34 -11.78
C LEU A 148 -34.47 -9.58 -13.27
N SER A 149 -33.41 -9.63 -14.07
CA SER A 149 -33.44 -9.97 -15.50
C SER A 149 -32.23 -10.86 -15.87
N GLY A 150 -32.11 -11.24 -17.15
CA GLY A 150 -31.00 -12.06 -17.64
C GLY A 150 -31.25 -13.58 -17.56
N GLY A 151 -30.37 -14.38 -18.16
CA GLY A 151 -30.60 -15.83 -18.33
C GLY A 151 -30.78 -16.59 -17.01
N ALA A 152 -30.09 -16.19 -15.95
CA ALA A 152 -30.22 -16.85 -14.65
C ALA A 152 -31.49 -16.43 -13.89
N SER A 153 -32.25 -15.42 -14.36
CA SER A 153 -33.55 -15.09 -13.76
C SER A 153 -34.61 -16.18 -14.01
N GLN A 154 -34.36 -17.09 -14.95
CA GLN A 154 -35.17 -18.29 -15.18
C GLN A 154 -35.01 -19.33 -14.05
N ASN A 155 -33.96 -19.22 -13.23
CA ASN A 155 -33.78 -20.04 -12.04
C ASN A 155 -34.67 -19.50 -10.90
N SER A 156 -35.92 -19.99 -10.85
CA SER A 156 -36.92 -19.57 -9.86
C SER A 156 -36.45 -19.77 -8.42
N VAL A 157 -35.68 -20.84 -8.16
CA VAL A 157 -35.12 -21.15 -6.83
C VAL A 157 -34.11 -20.08 -6.41
N LEU A 158 -33.17 -19.69 -7.30
CA LEU A 158 -32.23 -18.60 -7.02
C LEU A 158 -32.96 -17.28 -6.79
N CYS A 159 -33.93 -16.95 -7.65
CA CYS A 159 -34.71 -15.71 -7.53
C CYS A 159 -35.45 -15.64 -6.19
N GLN A 160 -36.02 -16.75 -5.72
CA GLN A 160 -36.67 -16.80 -4.42
C GLN A 160 -35.67 -16.70 -3.25
N ILE A 161 -34.49 -17.35 -3.35
CA ILE A 161 -33.42 -17.20 -2.36
C ILE A 161 -32.97 -15.74 -2.27
N ILE A 162 -32.84 -15.02 -3.40
CA ILE A 162 -32.52 -13.59 -3.42
C ILE A 162 -33.59 -12.79 -2.66
N ALA A 163 -34.87 -13.03 -2.93
CA ALA A 163 -35.97 -12.40 -2.20
C ALA A 163 -35.83 -12.64 -0.68
N ASP A 164 -35.68 -13.91 -0.29
CA ASP A 164 -35.62 -14.34 1.10
C ASP A 164 -34.38 -13.79 1.84
N VAL A 165 -33.23 -13.69 1.19
CA VAL A 165 -32.00 -13.14 1.79
C VAL A 165 -32.11 -11.62 1.98
N LEU A 166 -32.71 -10.93 1.02
CA LEU A 166 -32.92 -9.48 1.06
C LEU A 166 -34.06 -9.08 2.00
N GLN A 167 -35.00 -10.00 2.26
CA GLN A 167 -36.25 -9.72 2.97
C GLN A 167 -36.99 -8.51 2.36
N LYS A 168 -36.93 -8.40 1.03
CA LYS A 168 -37.61 -7.39 0.21
C LYS A 168 -38.30 -8.11 -0.98
N PRO A 169 -39.48 -7.67 -1.41
CA PRO A 169 -40.08 -8.17 -2.65
C PRO A 169 -39.14 -7.92 -3.85
N VAL A 170 -39.03 -8.90 -4.73
CA VAL A 170 -38.26 -8.80 -5.98
C VAL A 170 -39.18 -9.10 -7.17
N GLN A 171 -38.91 -8.47 -8.31
CA GLN A 171 -39.70 -8.65 -9.51
C GLN A 171 -38.86 -9.25 -10.63
N ILE A 172 -39.31 -10.33 -11.23
CA ILE A 172 -38.65 -10.94 -12.38
C ILE A 172 -39.26 -10.35 -13.64
N PHE A 173 -38.44 -9.73 -14.48
CA PHE A 173 -38.87 -9.30 -15.81
C PHE A 173 -39.03 -10.52 -16.73
N THR A 174 -40.21 -10.69 -17.34
CA THR A 174 -40.51 -11.87 -18.18
C THR A 174 -40.24 -11.64 -19.67
N GLY A 175 -39.91 -10.41 -20.08
CA GLY A 175 -39.57 -10.13 -21.47
C GLY A 175 -38.16 -10.59 -21.82
N ALA A 176 -37.94 -10.90 -23.09
CA ALA A 176 -36.60 -11.06 -23.63
C ALA A 176 -35.88 -9.69 -23.69
N GLU A 177 -34.57 -9.69 -23.46
CA GLU A 177 -33.64 -8.59 -23.75
C GLU A 177 -34.06 -7.21 -23.18
N SER A 178 -33.96 -7.02 -21.85
CA SER A 178 -34.32 -5.75 -21.18
C SER A 178 -33.55 -4.53 -21.71
N SER A 179 -32.29 -4.73 -22.15
CA SER A 179 -31.45 -3.68 -22.74
C SER A 179 -32.03 -3.15 -24.06
N THR A 180 -32.59 -4.03 -24.90
CA THR A 180 -33.21 -3.65 -26.18
C THR A 180 -34.47 -2.81 -25.96
N TRP A 181 -35.26 -3.11 -24.92
CA TRP A 181 -36.39 -2.26 -24.52
C TRP A 181 -35.93 -0.88 -24.04
N GLY A 182 -34.84 -0.80 -23.27
CA GLY A 182 -34.22 0.46 -22.90
C GLY A 182 -33.78 1.29 -24.11
N LEU A 183 -33.13 0.66 -25.09
CA LEU A 183 -32.73 1.30 -26.35
C LEU A 183 -33.94 1.79 -27.16
N TYR A 184 -35.01 0.99 -27.24
CA TYR A 184 -36.25 1.40 -27.89
C TYR A 184 -36.82 2.67 -27.25
N CYS A 185 -36.84 2.76 -25.92
CA CYS A 185 -37.29 3.96 -25.21
C CYS A 185 -36.46 5.20 -25.57
N LEU A 186 -35.12 5.07 -25.63
CA LEU A 186 -34.22 6.16 -26.00
C LEU A 186 -34.42 6.60 -27.45
N ILE A 187 -34.52 5.66 -28.39
CA ILE A 187 -34.77 5.96 -29.81
C ILE A 187 -36.14 6.64 -29.97
N ARG A 188 -37.18 6.15 -29.29
CA ARG A 188 -38.51 6.76 -29.35
C ARG A 188 -38.52 8.19 -28.81
N LYS A 189 -37.82 8.45 -27.71
CA LYS A 189 -37.67 9.80 -27.16
C LYS A 189 -36.99 10.75 -28.15
N GLN A 190 -36.01 10.25 -28.89
CA GLN A 190 -35.28 11.04 -29.90
C GLN A 190 -36.11 11.32 -31.16
N LEU A 191 -37.08 10.45 -31.48
CA LEU A 191 -37.98 10.61 -32.62
C LEU A 191 -39.20 11.49 -32.32
N ASP A 192 -39.61 11.59 -31.05
CA ASP A 192 -40.73 12.42 -30.62
C ASP A 192 -40.38 13.13 -29.31
N ASP A 193 -39.99 14.40 -29.43
CA ASP A 193 -39.53 15.18 -28.29
C ASP A 193 -40.62 15.47 -27.26
N ASN A 194 -41.90 15.34 -27.63
CA ASN A 194 -43.03 15.61 -26.75
C ASN A 194 -43.30 14.50 -25.74
N LEU A 195 -42.76 13.30 -25.97
CA LEU A 195 -42.92 12.16 -25.06
C LEU A 195 -41.76 12.12 -24.05
N SER A 196 -42.05 11.91 -22.78
CA SER A 196 -41.05 11.52 -21.78
C SER A 196 -40.69 10.04 -21.88
N ILE A 197 -39.51 9.68 -21.38
CA ILE A 197 -39.07 8.27 -21.36
C ILE A 197 -39.97 7.42 -20.46
N GLU A 198 -40.47 8.02 -19.37
CA GLU A 198 -41.42 7.40 -18.45
C GLU A 198 -42.76 7.09 -19.14
N GLU A 199 -43.28 7.98 -19.98
CA GLU A 199 -44.50 7.74 -20.77
C GLU A 199 -44.29 6.62 -21.80
N ILE A 200 -43.16 6.64 -22.51
CA ILE A 200 -42.83 5.58 -23.47
C ILE A 200 -42.71 4.23 -22.75
N HIS A 201 -41.96 4.17 -21.65
CA HIS A 201 -41.80 2.94 -20.88
C HIS A 201 -43.14 2.42 -20.34
N LYS A 202 -44.02 3.30 -19.84
CA LYS A 202 -45.36 2.92 -19.37
C LYS A 202 -46.22 2.35 -20.51
N SER A 203 -46.09 2.87 -21.73
CA SER A 203 -46.85 2.37 -22.90
C SER A 203 -46.47 0.95 -23.31
N LEU A 204 -45.28 0.46 -22.93
CA LEU A 204 -44.80 -0.88 -23.26
C LEU A 204 -45.54 -2.01 -22.55
N ASN A 205 -46.27 -1.73 -21.45
CA ASN A 205 -47.00 -2.74 -20.66
C ASN A 205 -46.15 -3.99 -20.32
N LEU A 206 -44.89 -3.75 -19.95
CA LEU A 206 -43.93 -4.79 -19.58
C LEU A 206 -44.45 -5.65 -18.41
N GLN A 207 -44.25 -6.96 -18.53
CA GLN A 207 -44.75 -7.95 -17.57
C GLN A 207 -43.67 -8.34 -16.56
N PHE A 208 -44.09 -8.50 -15.31
CA PHE A 208 -43.22 -8.85 -14.19
C PHE A 208 -43.88 -9.88 -13.29
N ILE A 209 -43.12 -10.87 -12.83
CA ILE A 209 -43.55 -11.81 -11.78
C ILE A 209 -43.01 -11.30 -10.45
N SER A 210 -43.90 -11.08 -9.47
CA SER A 210 -43.48 -10.64 -8.13
C SER A 210 -43.23 -11.84 -7.23
N LEU A 211 -42.04 -11.89 -6.63
CA LEU A 211 -41.71 -12.82 -5.55
C LEU A 211 -41.69 -12.07 -4.22
N VAL A 212 -42.29 -12.67 -3.20
CA VAL A 212 -42.35 -12.13 -1.85
C VAL A 212 -41.44 -13.00 -0.97
N PRO A 213 -40.60 -12.40 -0.11
CA PRO A 213 -39.74 -13.16 0.80
C PRO A 213 -40.57 -13.95 1.82
N TYR A 214 -40.07 -15.13 2.17
CA TYR A 214 -40.55 -15.92 3.30
C TYR A 214 -40.01 -15.33 4.63
N PRO A 215 -40.85 -14.73 5.48
CA PRO A 215 -40.39 -14.05 6.70
C PRO A 215 -39.72 -15.00 7.71
N GLU A 216 -40.14 -16.26 7.75
CA GLU A 216 -39.61 -17.28 8.64
C GLU A 216 -38.13 -17.60 8.37
N LYS A 217 -37.63 -17.36 7.15
CA LYS A 217 -36.22 -17.56 6.78
C LYS A 217 -35.31 -16.38 7.16
N LYS A 218 -35.88 -15.27 7.63
CA LYS A 218 -35.14 -14.04 7.95
C LYS A 218 -34.02 -14.27 8.95
N LEU A 219 -34.30 -15.00 10.03
CA LEU A 219 -33.34 -15.19 11.12
C LEU A 219 -32.13 -16.00 10.64
N VAL A 220 -32.36 -17.14 9.99
CA VAL A 220 -31.28 -18.00 9.49
C VAL A 220 -30.43 -17.28 8.46
N TYR A 221 -31.02 -16.57 7.49
CA TYR A 221 -30.25 -15.84 6.50
C TYR A 221 -29.48 -14.64 7.04
N ASN A 222 -30.00 -13.95 8.06
CA ASN A 222 -29.23 -12.90 8.73
C ASN A 222 -28.03 -13.47 9.49
N GLU A 223 -28.17 -14.64 10.10
CA GLU A 223 -27.06 -15.30 10.81
C GLU A 223 -25.98 -15.77 9.83
N THR A 224 -26.38 -16.49 8.78
CA THR A 224 -25.42 -17.01 7.78
C THR A 224 -24.79 -15.87 6.98
N TYR A 225 -25.51 -14.79 6.68
CA TYR A 225 -24.96 -13.60 6.03
C TYR A 225 -23.87 -12.93 6.88
N ARG A 226 -24.06 -12.80 8.21
CA ARG A 226 -23.00 -12.27 9.09
C ARG A 226 -21.73 -13.12 9.04
N LYS A 227 -21.88 -14.44 9.17
CA LYS A 227 -20.74 -15.38 9.05
C LYS A 227 -20.07 -15.28 7.68
N TYR A 228 -20.86 -15.13 6.62
CA TYR A 228 -20.36 -14.92 5.27
C TYR A 228 -19.49 -13.66 5.15
N LEU A 229 -19.93 -12.53 5.73
CA LEU A 229 -19.15 -11.29 5.76
C LEU A 229 -17.83 -11.48 6.51
N GLU A 230 -17.88 -12.06 7.72
CA GLU A 230 -16.69 -12.33 8.54
C GLU A 230 -15.67 -13.20 7.80
N LEU A 231 -16.13 -14.25 7.11
CA LEU A 231 -15.27 -15.12 6.29
C LEU A 231 -14.68 -14.37 5.10
N GLY A 232 -15.47 -13.56 4.39
CA GLY A 232 -15.00 -12.75 3.28
C GLY A 232 -13.92 -11.73 3.70
N ASP A 233 -14.08 -11.12 4.88
CA ASP A 233 -13.12 -10.18 5.44
C ASP A 233 -11.84 -10.88 5.91
N ALA A 234 -11.97 -12.01 6.61
CA ALA A 234 -10.84 -12.83 7.03
C ALA A 234 -10.02 -13.31 5.83
N LEU A 235 -10.67 -13.79 4.77
CA LEU A 235 -9.99 -14.21 3.54
C LEU A 235 -9.37 -13.06 2.79
N SER A 236 -10.01 -11.88 2.79
CA SER A 236 -9.41 -10.68 2.22
C SER A 236 -8.12 -10.35 2.94
N LYS A 237 -8.08 -10.44 4.28
CA LYS A 237 -6.85 -10.25 5.08
C LYS A 237 -5.78 -11.31 4.81
N LEU A 238 -6.17 -12.58 4.66
CA LEU A 238 -5.24 -13.65 4.28
C LEU A 238 -4.67 -13.44 2.87
N ASN A 239 -5.45 -12.84 1.96
CA ASN A 239 -4.99 -12.46 0.62
C ASN A 239 -4.27 -11.12 0.55
N LEU A 240 -4.40 -10.24 1.54
CA LEU A 240 -3.57 -9.04 1.65
C LEU A 240 -2.09 -9.42 1.77
N LYS A 241 -1.77 -10.58 2.36
CA LYS A 241 -0.40 -11.16 2.32
C LYS A 241 0.06 -11.60 0.92
N LYS A 242 -0.82 -11.62 -0.09
CA LYS A 242 -0.54 -11.90 -1.51
C LYS A 242 -0.74 -10.71 -2.43
N ASN A 243 -1.34 -9.61 -1.96
CA ASN A 243 -1.32 -8.36 -2.69
C ASN A 243 0.07 -7.74 -2.52
N ILE A 244 0.85 -7.86 -3.59
CA ILE A 244 2.07 -7.12 -3.88
C ILE A 244 1.92 -5.67 -3.38
N MET A 245 2.42 -5.35 -2.19
CA MET A 245 2.37 -4.01 -1.62
C MET A 245 3.61 -3.24 -2.05
N ALA A 246 3.56 -2.70 -3.26
CA ALA A 246 4.53 -1.76 -3.80
C ALA A 246 5.00 -0.69 -2.79
N ILE A 247 4.05 -0.14 -2.01
CA ILE A 247 4.30 0.83 -0.94
C ILE A 247 3.50 0.40 0.29
N ILE A 248 4.18 0.29 1.42
CA ILE A 248 3.59 0.06 2.74
C ILE A 248 3.05 1.40 3.24
N ARG A 249 1.73 1.53 3.31
CA ARG A 249 1.04 2.78 3.67
C ARG A 249 0.60 2.86 5.13
N GLU A 250 0.48 1.72 5.79
CA GLU A 250 0.03 1.64 7.18
C GLU A 250 1.20 1.31 8.11
N GLY A 251 1.29 2.03 9.24
CA GLY A 251 2.31 1.81 10.25
C GLY A 251 2.28 0.42 10.88
N GLU A 252 1.10 -0.22 10.98
CA GLU A 252 0.99 -1.60 11.47
C GLU A 252 1.72 -2.59 10.55
N ASN A 253 1.57 -2.44 9.23
CA ASN A 253 2.25 -3.30 8.25
C ASN A 253 3.78 -3.08 8.29
N ALA A 254 4.23 -1.82 8.42
CA ALA A 254 5.65 -1.52 8.60
C ALA A 254 6.21 -2.13 9.89
N ARG A 255 5.41 -2.11 10.98
CA ARG A 255 5.74 -2.73 12.26
C ARG A 255 5.81 -4.26 12.18
N GLU A 256 4.90 -4.90 11.46
CA GLU A 256 4.96 -6.36 11.20
C GLU A 256 6.23 -6.73 10.44
N ILE A 257 6.56 -6.00 9.37
CA ILE A 257 7.78 -6.24 8.58
C ILE A 257 9.04 -6.14 9.46
N LEU A 258 9.19 -5.06 10.24
CA LEU A 258 10.36 -4.91 11.11
C LEU A 258 10.39 -5.92 12.25
N LYS A 259 9.22 -6.32 12.75
CA LYS A 259 9.12 -7.40 13.73
C LYS A 259 9.62 -8.71 13.13
N ASP A 260 9.27 -9.04 11.88
CA ASP A 260 9.76 -10.24 11.20
C ASP A 260 11.28 -10.17 10.95
N ILE A 261 11.80 -9.01 10.54
CA ILE A 261 13.25 -8.76 10.42
C ILE A 261 13.96 -9.00 11.76
N ALA A 262 13.41 -8.46 12.85
CA ALA A 262 13.93 -8.62 14.21
C ALA A 262 13.86 -10.08 14.70
N HIS A 263 12.82 -10.85 14.37
CA HIS A 263 12.79 -12.28 14.71
C HIS A 263 13.76 -13.11 13.88
N SER A 264 14.00 -12.70 12.64
CA SER A 264 14.86 -13.44 11.72
C SER A 264 16.36 -13.26 11.96
N GLY A 265 16.76 -12.48 12.98
CA GLY A 265 18.17 -12.22 13.27
C GLY A 265 18.83 -11.24 12.31
N ARG A 266 18.05 -10.33 11.68
CA ARG A 266 18.56 -9.43 10.63
C ARG A 266 18.32 -7.95 10.93
N SER A 267 18.93 -7.08 10.14
CA SER A 267 18.72 -5.62 10.15
C SER A 267 18.29 -5.16 8.76
N LEU A 268 17.41 -4.15 8.70
CA LEU A 268 16.90 -3.58 7.47
C LEU A 268 17.58 -2.23 7.16
N PRO A 269 18.17 -2.04 5.98
CA PRO A 269 18.74 -0.76 5.61
C PRO A 269 17.65 0.26 5.30
N CYS A 270 17.89 1.50 5.72
CA CYS A 270 17.09 2.68 5.47
C CYS A 270 17.94 3.68 4.69
N PHE A 271 17.55 3.94 3.44
CA PHE A 271 18.32 4.76 2.53
C PHE A 271 17.66 6.12 2.35
N CYS A 272 18.36 7.18 2.72
CA CYS A 272 17.87 8.52 2.51
C CYS A 272 18.07 8.93 1.04
N THR A 273 17.13 9.70 0.48
CA THR A 273 17.17 10.17 -0.91
C THR A 273 16.98 11.68 -1.01
N GLU A 274 17.65 12.30 -1.97
CA GLU A 274 17.65 13.75 -2.22
C GLU A 274 17.45 14.10 -3.70
N SER A 275 17.14 13.13 -4.56
CA SER A 275 16.87 13.38 -5.97
C SER A 275 16.25 12.15 -6.62
N VAL A 276 15.68 12.34 -7.81
CA VAL A 276 15.25 11.22 -8.67
C VAL A 276 16.37 10.20 -8.91
N TYR A 277 17.63 10.65 -9.01
CA TYR A 277 18.76 9.79 -9.29
C TYR A 277 19.13 8.90 -8.11
N THR A 278 19.16 9.48 -6.90
CA THR A 278 19.41 8.70 -5.68
C THR A 278 18.27 7.74 -5.41
N THR A 279 17.02 8.18 -5.59
CA THR A 279 15.83 7.33 -5.44
C THR A 279 15.91 6.11 -6.36
N GLU A 280 16.12 6.34 -7.67
CA GLU A 280 16.16 5.26 -8.65
C GLU A 280 17.37 4.33 -8.47
N ALA A 281 18.50 4.86 -8.01
CA ALA A 281 19.68 4.06 -7.68
C ALA A 281 19.44 3.10 -6.51
N ILE A 282 18.75 3.56 -5.46
CA ILE A 282 18.35 2.74 -4.30
C ILE A 282 17.46 1.59 -4.76
N PHE A 283 16.38 1.87 -5.49
CA PHE A 283 15.47 0.85 -6.04
C PHE A 283 16.21 -0.18 -6.89
N LYS A 284 17.03 0.29 -7.84
CA LYS A 284 17.74 -0.59 -8.77
C LYS A 284 18.79 -1.43 -8.05
N GLY A 285 19.48 -0.86 -7.07
CA GLY A 285 20.43 -1.59 -6.23
C GLY A 285 19.75 -2.68 -5.40
N ALA A 286 18.62 -2.37 -4.75
CA ALA A 286 17.83 -3.34 -4.00
C ALA A 286 17.32 -4.49 -4.88
N LYS A 287 16.81 -4.18 -6.08
CA LYS A 287 16.37 -5.18 -7.06
C LYS A 287 17.51 -6.08 -7.53
N ARG A 288 18.65 -5.50 -7.91
CA ARG A 288 19.84 -6.28 -8.32
C ARG A 288 20.30 -7.21 -7.21
N PHE A 289 20.34 -6.71 -5.99
CA PHE A 289 20.69 -7.50 -4.83
C PHE A 289 19.75 -8.70 -4.66
N LYS A 290 18.43 -8.44 -4.72
CA LYS A 290 17.40 -9.48 -4.65
C LYS A 290 17.61 -10.58 -5.69
N ASP A 291 17.83 -10.18 -6.94
CA ASP A 291 18.02 -11.08 -8.08
C ASP A 291 19.30 -11.91 -7.91
N GLN A 292 20.40 -11.28 -7.49
CA GLN A 292 21.68 -11.95 -7.23
C GLN A 292 21.59 -13.00 -6.12
N LYS A 293 20.77 -12.74 -5.09
CA LYS A 293 20.56 -13.68 -3.97
C LYS A 293 19.42 -14.68 -4.19
N ASN A 294 18.73 -14.62 -5.33
CA ASN A 294 17.58 -15.47 -5.63
C ASN A 294 16.49 -15.41 -4.53
N ILE A 295 16.25 -14.23 -3.94
CA ILE A 295 15.22 -14.06 -2.92
C ILE A 295 13.84 -14.17 -3.58
N SER A 296 13.10 -15.24 -3.27
CA SER A 296 11.72 -15.44 -3.70
C SER A 296 10.75 -14.58 -2.87
N GLY A 297 9.76 -13.97 -3.50
CA GLY A 297 8.74 -13.15 -2.80
C GLY A 297 9.06 -11.66 -2.85
N GLN A 298 8.61 -10.89 -1.87
CA GLN A 298 8.88 -9.45 -1.76
C GLN A 298 10.17 -9.18 -0.97
N LEU A 299 10.87 -8.09 -1.28
CA LEU A 299 12.04 -7.64 -0.51
C LEU A 299 11.73 -6.30 0.17
N PRO A 300 11.70 -6.24 1.52
CA PRO A 300 11.51 -4.98 2.21
C PRO A 300 12.64 -3.97 1.93
N LEU A 301 12.26 -2.70 1.76
CA LEU A 301 13.16 -1.58 1.52
C LEU A 301 12.62 -0.35 2.25
N ILE A 302 13.43 0.32 3.08
CA ILE A 302 13.06 1.63 3.63
C ILE A 302 13.69 2.72 2.77
N ILE A 303 12.86 3.63 2.24
CA ILE A 303 13.31 4.88 1.62
C ILE A 303 12.95 6.04 2.54
N ALA A 304 13.95 6.86 2.85
CA ALA A 304 13.82 7.96 3.77
C ALA A 304 14.13 9.32 3.13
N PHE A 305 13.66 10.37 3.77
CA PHE A 305 14.05 11.75 3.46
C PHE A 305 13.87 12.62 4.70
N THR A 306 14.71 13.65 4.82
CA THR A 306 14.58 14.70 5.82
C THR A 306 13.88 15.94 5.26
N ALA A 307 13.19 16.67 6.14
CA ALA A 307 12.53 17.93 5.81
C ALA A 307 13.29 19.11 6.45
N SER A 308 12.81 19.61 7.60
CA SER A 308 13.38 20.79 8.26
C SER A 308 14.65 20.52 9.07
N TYR A 309 15.22 19.31 9.01
CA TYR A 309 16.46 18.95 9.69
C TYR A 309 17.64 19.81 9.23
N GLU A 310 18.34 20.46 10.17
CA GLU A 310 19.33 21.50 9.85
C GLU A 310 20.59 20.97 9.16
N ASP A 311 21.07 19.78 9.53
CA ASP A 311 22.30 19.23 8.95
C ASP A 311 22.12 18.77 7.50
N ARG A 312 20.89 18.39 7.12
CA ARG A 312 20.55 18.02 5.74
C ARG A 312 19.05 18.18 5.47
N GLN A 313 18.69 18.98 4.46
CA GLN A 313 17.31 19.28 4.06
C GLN A 313 16.97 18.59 2.73
N GLN A 314 16.73 17.28 2.73
CA GLN A 314 16.67 16.50 1.50
C GLN A 314 15.45 16.80 0.62
N LEU A 315 14.28 16.98 1.22
CA LEU A 315 13.08 17.36 0.45
C LEU A 315 13.30 18.69 -0.27
N LYS A 316 13.88 19.68 0.42
CA LYS A 316 14.20 20.99 -0.16
C LYS A 316 15.12 20.85 -1.38
N ASN A 317 16.10 19.97 -1.29
CA ASN A 317 17.10 19.75 -2.33
C ASN A 317 16.62 18.81 -3.45
N TYR A 318 15.50 18.10 -3.25
CA TYR A 318 14.98 17.10 -4.19
C TYR A 318 14.66 17.69 -5.57
N THR A 319 14.26 18.96 -5.59
CA THR A 319 14.03 19.72 -6.82
C THR A 319 14.88 20.98 -6.85
N GLY A 320 15.14 21.49 -8.06
CA GLY A 320 15.83 22.77 -8.22
C GLY A 320 15.07 24.00 -7.71
N LEU A 321 13.82 23.82 -7.24
CA LEU A 321 13.01 24.90 -6.68
C LEU A 321 13.40 25.24 -5.24
N GLY A 322 14.07 24.33 -4.52
CA GLY A 322 14.51 24.62 -3.15
C GLY A 322 13.35 24.69 -2.15
N ASP A 323 12.25 23.97 -2.39
CA ASP A 323 11.02 24.00 -1.59
C ASP A 323 10.62 22.60 -1.08
N TYR A 324 10.18 22.53 0.17
CA TYR A 324 9.84 21.27 0.84
C TYR A 324 8.59 20.59 0.26
N ARG A 325 7.55 21.36 -0.11
CA ARG A 325 6.31 20.82 -0.66
C ARG A 325 6.55 20.27 -2.06
N GLU A 326 7.24 21.03 -2.90
CA GLU A 326 7.61 20.57 -4.24
C GLU A 326 8.52 19.35 -4.19
N GLY A 327 9.47 19.33 -3.25
CA GLY A 327 10.28 18.16 -2.95
C GLY A 327 9.48 16.92 -2.58
N LEU A 328 8.51 17.07 -1.66
CA LEU A 328 7.63 15.99 -1.22
C LEU A 328 6.79 15.43 -2.36
N LEU A 329 6.18 16.30 -3.18
CA LEU A 329 5.40 15.90 -4.34
C LEU A 329 6.25 15.15 -5.36
N ALA A 330 7.48 15.61 -5.61
CA ALA A 330 8.40 14.96 -6.53
C ALA A 330 8.84 13.57 -6.04
N VAL A 331 9.29 13.45 -4.79
CA VAL A 331 9.71 12.15 -4.24
C VAL A 331 8.54 11.16 -4.15
N LYS A 332 7.34 11.63 -3.80
CA LYS A 332 6.11 10.82 -3.80
C LYS A 332 5.82 10.27 -5.19
N SER A 333 5.79 11.15 -6.19
CA SER A 333 5.56 10.77 -7.59
C SER A 333 6.59 9.75 -8.08
N ASP A 334 7.88 9.95 -7.77
CA ASP A 334 8.94 9.03 -8.17
C ASP A 334 8.80 7.65 -7.53
N ILE A 335 8.59 7.59 -6.21
CA ILE A 335 8.42 6.33 -5.47
C ILE A 335 7.18 5.58 -5.97
N GLU A 336 6.05 6.26 -6.12
CA GLU A 336 4.80 5.66 -6.62
C GLU A 336 4.96 5.13 -8.06
N ARG A 337 5.61 5.90 -8.94
CA ARG A 337 5.87 5.47 -10.31
C ARG A 337 6.81 4.27 -10.36
N LEU A 338 7.86 4.24 -9.55
CA LEU A 338 8.87 3.18 -9.58
C LEU A 338 8.37 1.85 -8.99
N SER A 339 7.54 1.94 -7.94
CA SER A 339 7.05 0.78 -7.20
C SER A 339 5.73 0.22 -7.72
N ARG A 340 4.97 0.94 -8.56
CA ARG A 340 3.65 0.51 -9.08
C ARG A 340 3.62 -0.94 -9.57
N LYS A 341 2.42 -1.55 -9.59
CA LYS A 341 2.22 -2.99 -9.87
C LYS A 341 2.79 -3.46 -11.23
N ASP A 342 2.73 -2.63 -12.26
CA ASP A 342 3.31 -2.85 -13.60
C ASP A 342 4.72 -2.24 -13.74
N GLY A 343 5.26 -1.70 -12.65
CA GLY A 343 6.52 -0.99 -12.57
C GLY A 343 7.71 -1.94 -12.47
N PRO A 344 8.93 -1.42 -12.74
CA PRO A 344 10.15 -2.22 -12.78
C PRO A 344 10.57 -2.78 -11.41
N TYR A 345 10.01 -2.26 -10.32
CA TYR A 345 10.36 -2.65 -8.94
C TYR A 345 9.12 -3.04 -8.12
N HIS A 346 8.11 -3.63 -8.79
CA HIS A 346 6.86 -4.08 -8.14
C HIS A 346 7.08 -5.14 -7.05
N ASP A 347 8.26 -5.75 -7.01
CA ASP A 347 8.62 -6.84 -6.11
C ASP A 347 9.53 -6.39 -4.95
N LEU A 348 9.50 -5.09 -4.63
CA LEU A 348 10.02 -4.52 -3.39
C LEU A 348 8.86 -3.99 -2.53
N ASP A 349 8.88 -4.28 -1.23
CA ASP A 349 7.94 -3.74 -0.25
C ASP A 349 8.53 -2.44 0.32
N VAL A 350 8.08 -1.28 -0.17
CA VAL A 350 8.68 0.01 0.19
C VAL A 350 8.02 0.63 1.41
N ILE A 351 8.77 0.76 2.51
CA ILE A 351 8.40 1.59 3.66
C ILE A 351 8.93 3.00 3.41
N VAL A 352 8.04 3.99 3.43
CA VAL A 352 8.42 5.41 3.30
C VAL A 352 8.58 6.01 4.70
N HIS A 353 9.76 6.55 4.97
CA HIS A 353 10.17 7.03 6.28
C HIS A 353 10.47 8.53 6.25
N LEU A 354 9.79 9.31 7.09
CA LEU A 354 10.18 10.69 7.35
C LEU A 354 11.24 10.71 8.45
N ASP A 355 12.46 11.07 8.09
CA ASP A 355 13.63 11.03 8.96
C ASP A 355 13.86 12.39 9.64
N HIS A 356 14.30 12.36 10.91
CA HIS A 356 14.51 13.56 11.72
C HIS A 356 13.37 14.60 11.69
N ALA A 357 12.11 14.15 11.73
CA ALA A 357 10.94 15.03 11.67
C ALA A 357 10.91 15.97 12.87
N GLN A 358 11.00 17.28 12.60
CA GLN A 358 11.08 18.28 13.65
C GLN A 358 9.69 18.64 14.19
N PRO A 359 9.50 18.64 15.52
CA PRO A 359 8.24 19.05 16.13
C PRO A 359 7.76 20.43 15.64
N SER A 360 6.47 20.51 15.35
CA SER A 360 5.79 21.68 14.75
C SER A 360 6.18 22.00 13.29
N ALA A 361 7.45 21.97 12.93
CA ALA A 361 7.91 22.37 11.58
C ALA A 361 7.52 21.36 10.50
N ASP A 362 7.56 20.07 10.81
CA ASP A 362 7.31 19.00 9.83
C ASP A 362 5.95 18.30 10.03
N LEU A 363 5.14 18.74 10.99
CA LEU A 363 3.84 18.12 11.31
C LEU A 363 2.89 18.13 10.10
N TRP A 364 2.91 19.21 9.32
CA TRP A 364 2.07 19.36 8.12
C TRP A 364 2.31 18.24 7.09
N ILE A 365 3.53 17.67 7.03
CA ILE A 365 3.86 16.57 6.12
C ILE A 365 3.03 15.34 6.48
N LEU A 366 2.93 15.04 7.77
CA LEU A 366 2.19 13.87 8.28
C LEU A 366 0.68 14.08 8.20
N GLU A 367 0.20 15.31 8.47
CA GLU A 367 -1.23 15.65 8.38
C GLU A 367 -1.74 15.60 6.93
N GLU A 368 -0.96 16.09 5.98
CA GLU A 368 -1.36 16.17 4.57
C GLU A 368 -1.00 14.91 3.75
N ASN A 369 0.01 14.13 4.18
CA ASN A 369 0.55 12.99 3.40
C ASN A 369 0.74 11.71 4.24
N GLY A 370 -0.02 11.55 5.32
CA GLY A 370 -0.01 10.34 6.15
C GLY A 370 -0.51 9.07 5.44
N ASP A 371 -1.09 9.20 4.24
CA ASP A 371 -1.46 8.08 3.36
C ASP A 371 -0.28 7.50 2.56
N PHE A 372 0.83 8.26 2.50
CA PHE A 372 2.05 7.93 1.78
C PHE A 372 3.19 7.53 2.72
N ILE A 373 3.28 8.16 3.90
CA ILE A 373 4.30 7.90 4.91
C ILE A 373 3.78 6.86 5.90
N SER A 374 4.50 5.76 6.08
CA SER A 374 4.15 4.71 7.06
C SER A 374 5.08 4.65 8.26
N SER A 375 6.21 5.35 8.22
CA SER A 375 7.16 5.42 9.31
C SER A 375 7.69 6.83 9.51
N VAL A 376 7.93 7.21 10.76
CA VAL A 376 8.45 8.52 11.13
C VAL A 376 9.44 8.41 12.28
N MET A 377 10.58 9.06 12.15
CA MET A 377 11.42 9.43 13.27
C MET A 377 10.98 10.80 13.76
N TRP A 378 10.28 10.82 14.89
CA TRP A 378 9.89 12.08 15.53
C TRP A 378 11.04 12.52 16.43
N ASP A 379 11.73 13.56 15.99
CA ASP A 379 13.02 13.92 16.58
C ASP A 379 12.88 15.06 17.58
N CYS A 380 12.71 14.69 18.83
CA CYS A 380 12.70 15.62 19.96
C CYS A 380 14.07 15.70 20.67
N SER A 381 15.16 15.23 20.06
CA SER A 381 16.49 15.24 20.68
C SER A 381 17.03 16.64 21.02
N HIS A 382 16.52 17.70 20.39
CA HIS A 382 16.93 19.07 20.73
C HIS A 382 16.32 19.61 22.03
N TYR A 383 15.39 18.88 22.64
CA TYR A 383 14.73 19.27 23.88
C TYR A 383 15.38 18.61 25.09
N SER A 384 15.08 19.14 26.29
CA SER A 384 15.44 18.46 27.53
C SER A 384 14.88 17.04 27.54
N MET A 385 15.55 16.09 28.20
CA MET A 385 15.10 14.69 28.22
C MET A 385 13.64 14.53 28.67
N ASP A 386 13.19 15.28 29.67
CA ASP A 386 11.81 15.22 30.15
C ASP A 386 10.81 15.76 29.11
N ASP A 387 11.17 16.86 28.43
CA ASP A 387 10.36 17.41 27.34
C ASP A 387 10.34 16.46 26.13
N ASN A 388 11.48 15.87 25.77
CA ASN A 388 11.61 14.88 24.71
C ASN A 388 10.64 13.71 24.97
N ILE A 389 10.73 13.08 26.16
CA ILE A 389 9.83 11.98 26.55
C ILE A 389 8.37 12.41 26.49
N SER A 390 8.03 13.59 27.03
CA SER A 390 6.66 14.11 27.07
C SER A 390 6.07 14.33 25.66
N MET A 391 6.84 14.96 24.78
CA MET A 391 6.46 15.24 23.40
C MET A 391 6.32 13.94 22.60
N MET A 392 7.29 13.04 22.72
CA MET A 392 7.26 11.72 22.08
C MET A 392 6.09 10.86 22.54
N LYS A 393 5.79 10.85 23.84
CA LYS A 393 4.63 10.15 24.40
C LYS A 393 3.32 10.67 23.83
N THR A 394 3.20 11.99 23.73
CA THR A 394 2.02 12.65 23.15
C THR A 394 1.86 12.25 21.68
N PHE A 395 2.92 12.43 20.89
CA PHE A 395 2.93 12.09 19.47
C PHE A 395 2.62 10.60 19.24
N THR A 396 3.24 9.72 20.02
CA THR A 396 3.03 8.27 19.96
C THR A 396 1.58 7.90 20.24
N ARG A 397 1.01 8.41 21.33
CA ARG A 397 -0.39 8.13 21.69
C ARG A 397 -1.37 8.52 20.57
N GLU A 398 -1.10 9.60 19.86
CA GLU A 398 -1.98 10.14 18.83
C GLU A 398 -1.78 9.49 17.46
N ASN A 399 -0.59 8.98 17.17
CA ASN A 399 -0.21 8.57 15.81
C ASN A 399 0.23 7.11 15.66
N LYS A 400 0.36 6.33 16.74
CA LYS A 400 0.85 4.94 16.68
C LYS A 400 -0.02 3.99 15.85
N SER A 401 -1.31 4.29 15.69
CA SER A 401 -2.21 3.55 14.79
C SER A 401 -1.96 3.83 13.32
N LYS A 402 -1.31 4.95 12.98
CA LYS A 402 -1.03 5.39 11.62
C LYS A 402 0.40 5.09 11.20
N PHE A 403 1.37 5.31 12.10
CA PHE A 403 2.80 5.24 11.77
C PHE A 403 3.56 4.27 12.68
N LEU A 404 4.62 3.69 12.12
CA LEU A 404 5.74 3.14 12.87
C LEU A 404 6.59 4.30 13.41
N ILE A 405 6.73 4.39 14.73
CA ILE A 405 7.33 5.57 15.38
C ILE A 405 8.72 5.25 15.94
N GLU A 406 9.69 6.03 15.51
CA GLU A 406 11.07 6.04 15.99
C GLU A 406 11.32 7.32 16.80
N GLY A 407 12.04 7.21 17.91
CA GLY A 407 12.41 8.36 18.75
C GLY A 407 13.89 8.39 19.06
N ALA A 408 14.50 9.58 19.05
CA ALA A 408 15.90 9.77 19.46
C ALA A 408 16.02 10.02 20.96
N VAL A 409 16.84 9.20 21.62
CA VAL A 409 17.03 9.28 23.09
C VAL A 409 17.85 10.51 23.47
N ASP A 410 18.98 10.76 22.83
CA ASP A 410 19.99 11.68 23.35
C ASP A 410 19.83 13.13 22.90
N GLU A 411 20.25 14.05 23.77
CA GLU A 411 20.12 15.50 23.67
C GLU A 411 21.13 16.13 22.68
N ILE A 412 20.71 17.14 21.91
CA ILE A 412 21.60 18.11 21.26
C ILE A 412 21.26 19.53 21.76
N TYR A 413 22.11 20.04 22.67
CA TYR A 413 22.24 21.39 23.23
C TYR A 413 21.23 21.88 24.29
N ASN A 414 21.79 22.31 25.42
CA ASN A 414 21.16 23.10 26.47
C ASN A 414 21.50 24.60 26.28
N TYR A 415 20.54 25.43 25.86
CA TYR A 415 20.67 26.90 25.97
C TYR A 415 20.26 27.32 27.39
N ASN A 416 21.24 27.62 28.25
CA ASN A 416 20.93 28.36 29.47
C ASN A 416 20.57 29.82 29.11
N ALA A 417 19.71 30.45 29.93
CA ALA A 417 19.06 31.77 29.75
C ALA A 417 19.98 33.00 29.54
N LYS A 418 21.26 32.81 29.17
CA LYS A 418 22.26 33.84 28.88
C LYS A 418 23.06 33.60 27.58
N ASN A 419 22.61 32.74 26.66
CA ASN A 419 23.27 32.53 25.35
C ASN A 419 24.77 32.20 25.44
N VAL A 420 25.19 31.38 26.42
CA VAL A 420 26.56 30.86 26.50
C VAL A 420 26.56 29.39 26.09
N ARG A 421 27.38 29.03 25.08
CA ARG A 421 27.62 27.64 24.67
C ARG A 421 28.28 26.86 25.83
N SER A 422 27.56 25.97 26.50
CA SER A 422 28.20 24.93 27.34
C SER A 422 28.66 23.77 26.46
N GLY A 423 29.73 23.09 26.90
CA GLY A 423 30.42 22.06 26.13
C GLY A 423 29.52 20.93 25.63
N ILE A 424 29.86 20.41 24.45
CA ILE A 424 29.22 19.26 23.80
C ILE A 424 29.45 18.04 24.67
N ILE A 425 28.38 17.43 25.19
CA ILE A 425 28.44 16.13 25.86
C ILE A 425 28.02 15.09 24.82
N ASP A 426 28.98 14.67 23.98
CA ASP A 426 28.82 13.53 23.08
C ASP A 426 29.12 12.25 23.88
N GLN A 427 28.18 11.84 24.74
CA GLN A 427 28.28 10.62 25.54
C GLN A 427 27.39 9.53 24.95
N ILE A 428 27.89 8.29 25.01
CA ILE A 428 27.13 7.09 24.67
C ILE A 428 25.89 7.01 25.53
N THR A 429 24.76 6.64 24.93
CA THR A 429 23.48 6.54 25.64
C THR A 429 23.60 5.58 26.82
N ASP A 430 23.17 6.03 27.98
CA ASP A 430 23.07 5.17 29.16
C ASP A 430 21.97 4.11 28.96
N PRO A 431 22.24 2.81 29.23
CA PRO A 431 21.24 1.76 29.04
C PRO A 431 19.97 1.89 29.89
N GLU A 432 20.06 2.45 31.10
CA GLU A 432 18.88 2.67 31.95
C GLU A 432 18.04 3.83 31.42
N LEU A 433 18.70 4.88 30.90
CA LEU A 433 18.04 5.98 30.22
C LEU A 433 17.31 5.51 28.97
N ALA A 434 17.93 4.68 28.14
CA ALA A 434 17.32 4.12 26.94
C ALA A 434 16.07 3.26 27.27
N GLU A 435 16.15 2.44 28.33
CA GLU A 435 15.04 1.63 28.83
C GLU A 435 13.88 2.51 29.32
N LYS A 436 14.18 3.52 30.14
CA LYS A 436 13.19 4.52 30.61
C LYS A 436 12.52 5.19 29.43
N TYR A 437 13.30 5.72 28.49
CA TYR A 437 12.82 6.43 27.32
C TYR A 437 11.88 5.56 26.48
N TYR A 438 12.27 4.32 26.18
CA TYR A 438 11.44 3.39 25.41
C TYR A 438 10.09 3.14 26.07
N HIS A 439 10.07 2.84 27.37
CA HIS A 439 8.85 2.54 28.09
C HIS A 439 7.94 3.74 28.31
N GLU A 440 8.50 4.92 28.57
CA GLU A 440 7.70 6.13 28.85
C GLU A 440 7.12 6.77 27.59
N THR A 441 7.86 6.75 26.48
CA THR A 441 7.40 7.28 25.19
C THR A 441 6.44 6.34 24.48
N GLY A 442 6.65 5.02 24.63
CA GLY A 442 5.90 4.00 23.93
C GLY A 442 6.19 3.92 22.44
N CYS A 443 7.28 4.51 21.96
CA CYS A 443 7.70 4.40 20.56
C CYS A 443 7.96 2.94 20.16
N ASP A 444 8.06 2.67 18.86
CA ASP A 444 8.29 1.32 18.35
C ASP A 444 9.76 0.93 18.33
N LEU A 445 10.63 1.92 18.08
CA LEU A 445 12.07 1.84 17.97
C LEU A 445 12.74 3.07 18.60
N ILE A 446 13.99 2.94 19.01
CA ILE A 446 14.78 4.05 19.54
C ILE A 446 16.10 4.23 18.78
N VAL A 447 16.52 5.49 18.65
CA VAL A 447 17.86 5.88 18.21
C VAL A 447 18.68 6.22 19.45
N ALA A 448 19.72 5.45 19.68
CA ALA A 448 20.69 5.67 20.75
C ALA A 448 22.01 6.15 20.13
N ASN A 449 22.68 7.12 20.76
CA ASN A 449 24.06 7.43 20.46
C ASN A 449 24.98 6.26 20.85
N LEU A 450 25.47 5.57 19.83
CA LEU A 450 26.41 4.45 19.95
C LEU A 450 27.83 4.82 19.48
N GLY A 451 28.12 6.13 19.41
CA GLY A 451 29.42 6.68 19.01
C GLY A 451 29.67 6.69 17.51
N THR A 452 28.63 6.49 16.69
CA THR A 452 28.72 6.42 15.22
C THR A 452 28.45 7.75 14.52
N GLU A 453 27.78 8.70 15.17
CA GLU A 453 27.38 9.95 14.53
C GLU A 453 28.52 10.97 14.48
N HIS A 454 28.74 11.59 13.31
CA HIS A 454 29.68 12.70 13.13
C HIS A 454 29.11 14.01 13.70
N ARG A 455 28.80 14.06 15.01
CA ARG A 455 28.35 15.30 15.65
C ARG A 455 29.56 16.14 16.08
N ARG A 456 30.14 16.85 15.10
CA ARG A 456 31.11 17.98 15.24
C ARG A 456 32.22 17.83 16.30
N THR A 457 32.85 16.67 16.43
CA THR A 457 34.10 16.52 17.19
C THR A 457 35.20 15.98 16.26
N GLU A 458 36.40 16.58 16.35
CA GLU A 458 37.62 16.19 15.60
C GLU A 458 38.19 14.82 16.03
N GLY A 459 37.37 13.97 16.67
CA GLY A 459 37.75 12.66 17.19
C GLY A 459 37.50 11.51 16.21
N THR A 460 38.20 10.39 16.42
CA THR A 460 37.94 9.13 15.72
C THR A 460 36.62 8.54 16.21
N VAL A 461 35.63 8.50 15.32
CA VAL A 461 34.29 7.94 15.54
C VAL A 461 34.42 6.40 15.68
N GLU A 462 33.89 5.82 16.75
CA GLU A 462 34.01 4.38 17.08
C GLU A 462 32.63 3.79 17.45
N TYR A 463 32.28 2.63 16.89
CA TYR A 463 31.02 1.96 17.21
C TYR A 463 31.08 1.16 18.53
N HIS A 464 30.27 1.56 19.51
CA HIS A 464 30.24 0.94 20.85
C HIS A 464 29.26 -0.24 20.95
N ARG A 465 29.69 -1.39 20.40
CA ARG A 465 28.91 -2.64 20.39
C ARG A 465 28.41 -3.12 21.76
N LYS A 466 29.22 -2.94 22.80
CA LYS A 466 28.87 -3.35 24.17
C LYS A 466 27.65 -2.56 24.69
N ALA A 467 27.61 -1.25 24.44
CA ALA A 467 26.48 -0.41 24.83
C ALA A 467 25.20 -0.81 24.10
N ALA A 468 25.29 -1.10 22.79
CA ALA A 468 24.15 -1.60 22.01
C ALA A 468 23.57 -2.89 22.61
N ARG A 469 24.42 -3.86 22.97
CA ARG A 469 23.98 -5.13 23.60
C ARG A 469 23.36 -4.93 24.97
N GLU A 470 23.90 -4.01 25.77
CA GLU A 470 23.35 -3.70 27.10
C GLU A 470 21.95 -3.09 26.98
N ILE A 471 21.73 -2.14 26.07
CA ILE A 471 20.40 -1.59 25.79
C ILE A 471 19.46 -2.70 25.27
N THR A 472 19.92 -3.49 24.29
CA THR A 472 19.14 -4.60 23.72
C THR A 472 18.73 -5.64 24.76
N SER A 473 19.56 -5.89 25.78
CA SER A 473 19.21 -6.81 26.87
C SER A 473 18.02 -6.34 27.71
N ARG A 474 17.74 -5.04 27.71
CA ARG A 474 16.67 -4.39 28.47
C ARG A 474 15.38 -4.24 27.65
N ILE A 475 15.48 -3.76 26.42
CA ILE A 475 14.31 -3.43 25.58
C ILE A 475 14.06 -4.39 24.41
N GLY A 476 14.93 -5.38 24.23
CA GLY A 476 14.93 -6.28 23.07
C GLY A 476 15.53 -5.65 21.81
N ARG A 477 15.43 -6.36 20.67
CA ARG A 477 15.94 -5.89 19.37
C ARG A 477 15.06 -4.75 18.84
N LYS A 478 15.39 -3.52 19.22
CA LYS A 478 14.59 -2.31 18.96
C LYS A 478 15.42 -1.07 18.58
N LEU A 479 16.72 -1.27 18.41
CA LEU A 479 17.65 -0.17 18.14
C LEU A 479 17.67 0.19 16.65
N VAL A 480 17.83 1.48 16.39
CA VAL A 480 18.14 2.04 15.07
C VAL A 480 19.53 2.65 15.11
N LEU A 481 20.36 2.31 14.12
CA LEU A 481 21.71 2.84 14.03
C LEU A 481 21.75 4.00 13.03
N HIS A 482 22.15 5.17 13.51
CA HIS A 482 22.45 6.34 12.69
C HIS A 482 23.98 6.53 12.57
N GLY A 483 24.44 7.40 11.67
CA GLY A 483 25.87 7.71 11.56
C GLY A 483 26.76 6.62 10.96
N THR A 484 26.29 5.87 9.97
CA THR A 484 27.00 4.70 9.42
C THR A 484 28.27 5.01 8.60
N SER A 485 28.62 6.28 8.41
CA SER A 485 29.81 6.71 7.66
C SER A 485 31.13 6.31 8.33
N SER A 486 31.11 6.11 9.65
CA SER A 486 32.25 5.71 10.48
C SER A 486 32.47 4.19 10.59
N LEU A 487 31.53 3.39 10.08
CA LEU A 487 31.58 1.93 10.16
C LEU A 487 32.44 1.33 9.04
N ASP A 488 33.38 0.47 9.44
CA ASP A 488 34.12 -0.41 8.54
C ASP A 488 33.31 -1.69 8.25
N GLU A 489 33.71 -2.48 7.25
CA GLU A 489 33.03 -3.74 6.88
C GLU A 489 32.88 -4.71 8.07
N LYS A 490 33.89 -4.75 8.97
CA LYS A 490 33.88 -5.55 10.19
C LYS A 490 32.80 -5.12 11.20
N ASP A 491 32.41 -3.84 11.20
CA ASP A 491 31.46 -3.31 12.18
C ASP A 491 30.02 -3.55 11.74
N PHE A 492 29.79 -3.64 10.42
CA PHE A 492 28.51 -4.11 9.87
C PHE A 492 28.23 -5.59 10.21
N LEU A 493 29.27 -6.42 10.38
CA LEU A 493 29.10 -7.81 10.83
C LEU A 493 28.54 -7.82 12.26
N GLY A 494 27.38 -8.46 12.45
CA GLY A 494 26.78 -8.69 13.76
C GLY A 494 25.96 -7.54 14.36
N LEU A 495 25.69 -6.46 13.61
CA LEU A 495 24.78 -5.39 14.07
C LEU A 495 23.41 -5.94 14.52
N ALA A 496 22.94 -6.97 13.82
CA ALA A 496 21.71 -7.66 14.16
C ALA A 496 21.78 -8.31 15.56
N ASP A 497 22.89 -8.98 15.87
CA ASP A 497 23.15 -9.60 17.18
C ASP A 497 23.26 -8.56 18.29
N ASP A 498 23.69 -7.35 17.95
CA ASP A 498 23.77 -6.21 18.87
C ASP A 498 22.39 -5.57 19.13
N GLY A 499 21.36 -6.02 18.40
CA GLY A 499 19.96 -5.62 18.52
C GLY A 499 19.54 -4.47 17.62
N ILE A 500 20.39 -4.10 16.65
CA ILE A 500 20.04 -3.16 15.60
C ILE A 500 19.04 -3.80 14.64
N VAL A 501 17.89 -3.17 14.43
CA VAL A 501 16.83 -3.63 13.52
C VAL A 501 16.76 -2.77 12.27
N LYS A 502 17.08 -1.48 12.36
CA LYS A 502 17.11 -0.52 11.24
C LYS A 502 18.47 0.18 11.19
N VAL A 503 19.00 0.39 10.00
CA VAL A 503 20.32 1.04 9.79
C VAL A 503 20.15 2.20 8.82
N ASN A 504 20.34 3.43 9.30
CA ASN A 504 20.15 4.64 8.50
C ASN A 504 21.40 4.99 7.67
N LEU A 505 21.21 5.29 6.39
CA LEU A 505 22.28 5.40 5.40
C LEU A 505 22.09 6.63 4.51
N TRP A 506 23.01 7.59 4.63
CA TRP A 506 23.10 8.75 3.73
C TRP A 506 24.54 9.04 3.32
N GLY A 507 25.46 9.23 4.28
CA GLY A 507 26.82 9.73 3.99
C GLY A 507 27.60 8.91 2.95
N LYS A 508 27.45 7.57 2.93
CA LYS A 508 28.07 6.72 1.88
C LYS A 508 27.37 6.86 0.52
N LEU A 509 26.05 7.03 0.49
CA LEU A 509 25.28 7.29 -0.74
C LEU A 509 25.54 8.67 -1.32
N GLU A 510 25.89 9.65 -0.51
CA GLU A 510 26.28 10.98 -0.97
C GLU A 510 27.73 11.00 -1.47
N SER A 511 28.66 10.55 -0.61
CA SER A 511 30.10 10.71 -0.83
C SER A 511 30.64 9.85 -1.98
N GLN A 512 30.26 8.56 -2.06
CA GLN A 512 30.83 7.65 -3.06
C GLN A 512 30.44 8.05 -4.49
N PRO A 513 29.15 8.26 -4.82
CA PRO A 513 28.79 8.75 -6.14
C PRO A 513 29.33 10.15 -6.42
N GLY A 514 29.37 11.04 -5.42
CA GLY A 514 29.95 12.38 -5.55
C GLY A 514 31.42 12.33 -5.95
N MET A 515 32.23 11.49 -5.30
CA MET A 515 33.64 11.27 -5.63
C MET A 515 33.82 10.71 -7.05
N MET A 516 32.97 9.75 -7.44
CA MET A 516 33.00 9.18 -8.79
C MET A 516 32.61 10.21 -9.87
N ILE A 517 31.59 11.05 -9.62
CA ILE A 517 31.20 12.14 -10.51
C ILE A 517 32.33 13.16 -10.62
N ALA A 518 32.91 13.58 -9.50
CA ALA A 518 34.03 14.52 -9.49
C ALA A 518 35.24 13.96 -10.26
N GLY A 519 35.60 12.70 -10.04
CA GLY A 519 36.67 12.02 -10.78
C GLY A 519 36.39 11.95 -12.30
N ASN A 520 35.14 11.65 -12.68
CA ASN A 520 34.72 11.67 -14.09
C ASN A 520 34.73 13.08 -14.68
N LEU A 521 34.30 14.11 -13.94
CA LEU A 521 34.33 15.49 -14.40
C LEU A 521 35.76 15.95 -14.63
N ILE A 522 36.66 15.69 -13.67
CA ILE A 522 38.09 16.00 -13.78
C ILE A 522 38.70 15.36 -15.03
N ARG A 523 38.43 14.06 -15.28
CA ARG A 523 38.91 13.33 -16.47
C ARG A 523 38.39 13.88 -17.80
N ASN A 524 37.34 14.71 -17.78
CA ASN A 524 36.69 15.23 -18.98
C ASN A 524 36.69 16.77 -19.06
N LEU A 525 37.47 17.47 -18.22
CA LEU A 525 37.46 18.93 -18.12
C LEU A 525 37.70 19.65 -19.45
N GLU A 526 38.59 19.13 -20.30
CA GLU A 526 38.91 19.68 -21.63
C GLU A 526 37.73 19.72 -22.61
N ASN A 527 36.69 18.93 -22.34
CA ASN A 527 35.46 18.90 -23.15
C ASN A 527 34.33 19.75 -22.54
N ILE A 528 34.52 20.26 -21.33
CA ILE A 528 33.53 21.03 -20.57
C ILE A 528 33.93 22.50 -20.48
N LEU A 529 35.23 22.77 -20.31
CA LEU A 529 35.78 24.11 -20.16
C LEU A 529 36.77 24.42 -21.29
N PRO A 530 36.77 25.66 -21.80
CA PRO A 530 37.83 26.17 -22.67
C PRO A 530 39.23 26.04 -22.04
N SER A 531 40.25 25.83 -22.89
CA SER A 531 41.63 25.58 -22.44
C SER A 531 42.23 26.71 -21.61
N ASP A 532 41.82 27.97 -21.84
CA ASP A 532 42.21 29.13 -21.04
C ASP A 532 41.67 29.07 -19.61
N GLN A 533 40.43 28.60 -19.41
CA GLN A 533 39.85 28.40 -18.07
C GLN A 533 40.52 27.24 -17.33
N ILE A 534 40.87 26.16 -18.03
CA ILE A 534 41.64 25.06 -17.44
C ILE A 534 43.02 25.54 -17.00
N ASN A 535 43.69 26.35 -17.82
CA ASN A 535 44.97 26.95 -17.46
C ASN A 535 44.86 27.91 -16.27
N GLN A 536 43.74 28.63 -16.11
CA GLN A 536 43.47 29.44 -14.91
C GLN A 536 43.31 28.57 -13.66
N LEU A 537 42.60 27.44 -13.75
CA LEU A 537 42.44 26.51 -12.63
C LEU A 537 43.77 25.83 -12.24
N ILE A 538 44.62 25.50 -13.21
CA ILE A 538 45.99 25.01 -12.97
C ILE A 538 46.85 26.11 -12.34
N GLY A 539 46.79 27.34 -12.88
CA GLY A 539 47.52 28.49 -12.35
C GLY A 539 47.10 28.89 -10.92
N ALA A 540 45.83 28.62 -10.56
CA ALA A 540 45.30 28.78 -9.21
C ALA A 540 45.65 27.63 -8.25
N GLY A 541 46.35 26.58 -8.73
CA GLY A 541 46.72 25.41 -7.93
C GLY A 541 45.56 24.44 -7.64
N LEU A 542 44.41 24.61 -8.31
CA LEU A 542 43.22 23.77 -8.14
C LEU A 542 43.27 22.49 -9.00
N LEU A 543 44.12 22.47 -10.04
CA LEU A 543 44.39 21.32 -10.92
C LEU A 543 45.90 21.16 -11.15
N ASN A 544 46.34 19.96 -11.53
CA ASN A 544 47.76 19.69 -11.81
C ASN A 544 48.13 19.85 -13.30
N GLU A 545 49.43 20.03 -13.57
CA GLU A 545 49.99 20.21 -14.92
C GLU A 545 49.83 18.98 -15.83
N LYS A 546 49.58 17.79 -15.27
CA LYS A 546 49.35 16.54 -16.03
C LYS A 546 48.07 16.58 -16.86
N MET A 547 47.15 17.52 -16.58
CA MET A 547 45.93 17.74 -17.36
C MET A 547 46.18 18.34 -18.76
N LYS A 548 47.43 18.66 -19.13
CA LYS A 548 47.80 19.21 -20.45
C LYS A 548 48.18 18.14 -21.50
N GLU A 549 48.20 16.85 -21.15
CA GLU A 549 48.65 15.77 -22.04
C GLU A 549 47.58 15.38 -23.09
N LEU A 550 47.78 15.84 -24.34
CA LEU A 550 46.91 15.76 -25.54
C LEU A 550 46.53 14.34 -26.08
N SER A 551 46.88 13.24 -25.40
CA SER A 551 46.69 11.87 -25.91
C SER A 551 45.39 11.18 -25.47
N TYR A 552 44.51 11.86 -24.73
CA TYR A 552 43.25 11.28 -24.27
C TYR A 552 42.07 11.88 -25.06
N ARG A 553 41.13 11.04 -25.53
CA ARG A 553 39.92 11.51 -26.23
C ARG A 553 38.69 10.70 -25.82
N PRO A 554 37.78 11.27 -25.01
CA PRO A 554 36.41 10.78 -24.88
C PRO A 554 35.38 11.80 -25.37
N SER A 555 34.27 11.28 -25.88
CA SER A 555 33.17 12.03 -26.51
C SER A 555 32.21 12.64 -25.48
N ILE A 556 31.64 13.83 -25.78
CA ILE A 556 30.57 14.49 -25.02
C ILE A 556 29.32 13.62 -24.78
N HIS A 557 29.13 12.55 -25.58
CA HIS A 557 28.08 11.55 -25.34
C HIS A 557 28.21 10.82 -23.99
N TYR A 558 29.37 10.85 -23.33
CA TYR A 558 29.60 10.23 -22.02
C TYR A 558 28.96 10.97 -20.83
N LEU A 559 28.58 12.24 -20.98
CA LEU A 559 27.86 12.99 -19.94
C LEU A 559 26.34 12.86 -20.03
N THR A 560 25.83 12.08 -20.99
CA THR A 560 24.40 11.78 -21.08
C THR A 560 23.94 10.98 -19.87
N GLU A 561 22.67 11.17 -19.49
CA GLU A 561 22.00 10.68 -18.27
C GLU A 561 22.27 9.20 -17.92
N LYS A 562 22.52 8.37 -18.94
CA LYS A 562 22.82 6.94 -18.84
C LYS A 562 24.09 6.61 -18.03
N TYR A 563 25.17 7.39 -18.14
CA TYR A 563 26.45 7.10 -17.47
C TYR A 563 26.49 7.52 -16.00
N ARG A 564 25.84 8.64 -15.63
CA ARG A 564 25.65 9.03 -14.22
C ARG A 564 24.91 7.92 -13.47
N ARG A 565 23.87 7.36 -14.09
CA ARG A 565 23.03 6.33 -13.49
C ARG A 565 23.71 4.95 -13.44
N ASP A 566 24.17 4.40 -14.56
CA ASP A 566 24.56 2.99 -14.65
C ASP A 566 26.00 2.68 -14.22
N GLU A 567 26.91 3.65 -14.28
CA GLU A 567 28.33 3.43 -13.93
C GLU A 567 28.78 4.09 -12.62
N ILE A 568 28.01 5.05 -12.09
CA ILE A 568 28.39 5.78 -10.88
C ILE A 568 27.43 5.47 -9.73
N TYR A 569 26.20 5.98 -9.80
CA TYR A 569 25.24 5.81 -8.70
C TYR A 569 24.91 4.34 -8.48
N LEU A 570 24.73 3.58 -9.56
CA LEU A 570 24.29 2.20 -9.47
C LEU A 570 25.34 1.22 -8.95
N PRO A 571 26.61 1.20 -9.41
CA PRO A 571 27.63 0.34 -8.82
C PRO A 571 27.92 0.72 -7.38
N ALA A 572 27.98 2.02 -7.05
CA ALA A 572 28.16 2.47 -5.67
C ALA A 572 27.00 2.03 -4.75
N ALA A 573 25.75 2.24 -5.17
CA ALA A 573 24.58 1.77 -4.44
C ALA A 573 24.53 0.24 -4.37
N THR A 574 24.84 -0.46 -5.47
CA THR A 574 24.89 -1.93 -5.50
C THR A 574 25.99 -2.44 -4.57
N GLU A 575 27.18 -1.86 -4.55
CA GLU A 575 28.27 -2.26 -3.66
C GLU A 575 27.92 -1.98 -2.21
N ILE A 576 27.37 -0.81 -1.88
CA ILE A 576 26.90 -0.48 -0.53
C ILE A 576 25.82 -1.47 -0.09
N ILE A 577 24.79 -1.69 -0.92
CA ILE A 577 23.71 -2.64 -0.65
C ILE A 577 24.24 -4.06 -0.52
N THR A 578 25.10 -4.51 -1.45
CA THR A 578 25.67 -5.86 -1.50
C THR A 578 26.57 -6.10 -0.31
N LYS A 579 27.43 -5.15 0.07
CA LYS A 579 28.26 -5.23 1.27
C LYS A 579 27.40 -5.31 2.50
N ILE A 580 26.43 -4.41 2.66
CA ILE A 580 25.51 -4.42 3.80
C ILE A 580 24.74 -5.74 3.84
N TYR A 581 24.21 -6.21 2.73
CA TYR A 581 23.44 -7.45 2.71
C TYR A 581 24.27 -8.73 2.83
N HIS A 582 25.41 -8.89 2.15
CA HIS A 582 26.29 -10.08 2.34
C HIS A 582 26.82 -10.21 3.76
N THR A 583 26.80 -9.09 4.48
CA THR A 583 27.27 -8.98 5.85
C THR A 583 26.11 -9.16 6.85
N LEU A 584 24.85 -9.06 6.40
CA LEU A 584 23.63 -9.09 7.23
C LEU A 584 22.64 -10.24 6.88
N TYR A 585 22.87 -10.96 5.77
CA TYR A 585 22.13 -12.13 5.27
C TYR A 585 23.13 -13.15 4.71
#